data_AF-A0A520CM13-F1
#
_entry.id   AF-A0A520CM13-F1
#
_cell.length_a   1.000
_cell.length_b   1.000
_cell.length_c   1.000
_cell.angle_alpha   90.00
_cell.angle_beta   90.00
_cell.angle_gamma   90.00
#
_symmetry.space_group_name_H-M   'P 1'
#
loop_
_entity.id
_entity.type
_entity.pdbx_description
1 polymer ?
#
loop_
_entity_poly.entity_id
_entity_poly.type
_entity_poly.pdbx_seq_one_letter_code
_entity_poly.pdbx_strand_id
1 'polypeptide(L)' 'RLVPQTHLSVGLPATITDVEYQGTYVLLTLQALDAGGATSVAVMVPESAFGAQPCRDVGTRVSLSWDESDVHLLAA' A
#
# COMPACT_ATOMS: atom_id res chain seq x y z
N ARG A 1 -4.14 4.36 2.61
CA ARG A 1 -3.19 4.60 3.72
C ARG A 1 -2.32 3.37 3.94
N LEU A 2 -1.02 3.58 4.17
CA LEU A 2 -0.06 2.57 4.59
C LEU A 2 0.43 2.86 6.00
N VAL A 3 0.49 1.84 6.84
CA VAL A 3 1.12 1.92 8.17
C VAL A 3 2.01 0.72 8.40
N PRO A 4 3.08 0.82 9.21
CA PRO A 4 3.85 -0.34 9.63
C PRO A 4 2.94 -1.42 10.22
N GLN A 5 3.15 -2.67 9.81
CA GLN A 5 2.33 -3.77 10.30
C GLN A 5 2.75 -4.15 11.73
N THR A 6 1.77 -4.21 12.61
CA THR A 6 1.87 -4.72 13.98
C THR A 6 0.74 -5.73 14.21
N HIS A 7 0.77 -6.43 15.34
CA HIS A 7 -0.30 -7.38 15.69
C HIS A 7 -1.66 -6.70 15.95
N LEU A 8 -1.69 -5.37 16.15
CA LEU A 8 -2.91 -4.57 16.35
C LEU A 8 -3.34 -3.81 15.09
N SER A 9 -2.59 -3.96 13.99
CA SER A 9 -2.90 -3.23 12.76
C SER A 9 -4.22 -3.69 12.17
N VAL A 10 -5.02 -2.72 11.72
CA VAL A 10 -6.27 -2.94 10.99
C VAL A 10 -6.03 -2.63 9.52
N GLY A 11 -6.50 -3.50 8.65
CA GLY A 11 -6.34 -3.40 7.20
C GLY A 11 -5.75 -4.67 6.60
N LEU A 12 -5.57 -4.66 5.28
CA LEU A 12 -5.03 -5.76 4.51
C LEU A 12 -3.52 -5.89 4.75
N PRO A 13 -3.00 -7.03 5.22
CA PRO A 13 -1.56 -7.22 5.39
C PRO A 13 -0.87 -7.26 4.03
N ALA A 14 0.25 -6.54 3.89
CA ALA A 14 1.00 -6.45 2.65
C ALA A 14 2.50 -6.27 2.87
N THR A 15 3.29 -6.52 1.82
CA THR A 15 4.73 -6.24 1.79
C THR A 15 5.05 -5.35 0.60
N ILE A 16 5.85 -4.30 0.80
CA ILE A 16 6.37 -3.47 -0.30
C ILE A 16 7.33 -4.31 -1.15
N THR A 17 7.07 -4.49 -2.43
CA THR A 17 7.92 -5.27 -3.34
C THR A 17 8.69 -4.40 -4.32
N ASP A 18 8.23 -3.17 -4.58
CA ASP A 18 8.90 -2.24 -5.48
C ASP A 18 8.59 -0.77 -5.13
N VAL A 19 9.51 0.13 -5.50
CA VAL A 19 9.43 1.57 -5.28
C VAL A 19 9.89 2.29 -6.54
N GLU A 20 9.00 3.07 -7.16
CA GLU A 20 9.27 3.78 -8.40
C GLU A 20 8.96 5.28 -8.28
N TYR A 21 9.94 6.14 -8.57
CA TYR A 21 9.77 7.60 -8.52
C TYR A 21 9.29 8.16 -9.86
N GLN A 22 8.16 8.88 -9.85
CA GLN A 22 7.53 9.49 -11.04
C GLN A 22 7.64 11.02 -11.05
N GLY A 23 8.48 11.59 -10.17
CA GLY A 23 8.80 13.02 -10.09
C GLY A 23 7.80 13.89 -9.31
N THR A 24 6.51 13.54 -9.26
CA THR A 24 5.54 14.23 -8.36
C THR A 24 4.90 13.29 -7.34
N TYR A 25 4.97 11.99 -7.63
CA TYR A 25 4.52 10.92 -6.76
C TYR A 25 5.49 9.74 -6.88
N VAL A 26 5.36 8.84 -5.93
CA VAL A 26 6.03 7.55 -5.88
C VAL A 26 4.97 6.47 -6.05
N LEU A 27 5.21 5.52 -6.95
CA LEU A 27 4.44 4.30 -7.06
C LEU A 27 5.09 3.23 -6.19
N LEU A 28 4.30 2.66 -5.30
CA LEU A 28 4.67 1.49 -4.51
C LEU A 28 3.91 0.29 -5.07
N THR A 29 4.64 -0.77 -5.41
CA THR A 29 4.01 -2.07 -5.65
C THR A 29 4.01 -2.82 -4.34
N LEU A 30 2.84 -3.31 -3.95
CA LEU A 30 2.65 -4.14 -2.77
C LEU A 30 2.22 -5.54 -3.19
N GLN A 31 2.72 -6.55 -2.47
CA GLN A 31 2.09 -7.86 -2.44
C GLN A 31 1.22 -7.93 -1.18
N ALA A 32 -0.09 -7.83 -1.37
CA ALA A 32 -1.08 -7.93 -0.31
C ALA A 32 -1.65 -9.35 -0.22
N LEU A 33 -2.19 -9.70 0.94
CA LEU A 33 -2.84 -11.00 1.17
C LEU A 33 -4.30 -10.77 1.54
N ASP A 34 -5.21 -11.13 0.63
CA ASP A 34 -6.66 -11.09 0.82
C ASP A 34 -7.25 -12.49 0.98
N ALA A 35 -8.59 -12.59 1.04
CA ALA A 35 -9.29 -13.86 1.19
C ALA A 35 -9.11 -14.81 0.00
N GLY A 36 -8.79 -14.29 -1.19
CA GLY A 36 -8.47 -15.05 -2.41
C GLY A 36 -6.99 -15.41 -2.54
N GLY A 37 -6.12 -14.83 -1.73
CA GLY A 37 -4.68 -15.13 -1.68
C GLY A 37 -3.81 -13.91 -1.93
N ALA A 38 -2.62 -14.14 -2.47
CA ALA A 38 -1.68 -13.06 -2.74
C ALA A 38 -2.15 -12.25 -3.97
N THR A 39 -2.27 -10.93 -3.80
CA THR A 39 -2.68 -10.00 -4.84
C THR A 39 -1.70 -8.82 -4.93
N SER A 40 -1.51 -8.28 -6.13
CA SER A 40 -0.66 -7.11 -6.32
C SER A 40 -1.49 -5.84 -6.24
N VAL A 41 -1.02 -4.86 -5.48
CA VAL A 41 -1.67 -3.56 -5.33
C VAL A 41 -0.66 -2.46 -5.65
N ALA A 42 -1.01 -1.58 -6.59
CA ALA A 42 -0.26 -0.37 -6.86
C ALA A 42 -0.80 0.77 -5.98
N VAL A 43 0.10 1.45 -5.27
CA VAL A 43 -0.25 2.59 -4.40
C VAL A 43 0.50 3.82 -4.86
N MET A 44 -0.24 4.87 -5.21
CA MET A 44 0.33 6.17 -5.52
C MET A 44 0.42 7.01 -4.25
N VAL A 45 1.63 7.50 -3.94
CA VAL A 45 1.90 8.35 -2.78
C VAL A 45 2.54 9.65 -3.26
N PRO A 46 2.07 10.83 -2.85
CA PRO A 46 2.77 12.08 -3.13
C PRO A 46 4.23 12.00 -2.64
N GLU A 47 5.19 12.48 -3.43
CA GLU A 47 6.61 12.32 -3.09
C GLU A 47 6.96 12.94 -1.73
N SER A 48 6.39 14.11 -1.43
CA SER A 48 6.55 14.79 -0.14
C SER A 48 6.07 13.95 1.05
N ALA A 49 4.97 13.20 0.87
CA ALA A 49 4.44 12.31 1.89
C ALA A 49 5.29 11.04 2.00
N PHE A 50 5.78 10.50 0.89
CA PHE A 50 6.63 9.32 0.87
C PHE A 50 7.94 9.54 1.65
N GLY A 51 8.61 10.69 1.44
CA GLY A 51 9.84 11.03 2.16
C GLY A 51 9.67 11.14 3.69
N ALA A 52 8.45 11.41 4.16
CA ALA A 52 8.12 11.51 5.58
C ALA A 52 7.58 10.20 6.19
N GLN A 53 7.33 9.16 5.39
CA GLN A 53 6.72 7.92 5.85
C GLN A 53 7.70 6.98 6.55
N PRO A 54 7.24 6.22 7.57
CA PRO A 54 8.07 5.26 8.28
C PRO A 54 8.28 3.94 7.52
N CYS A 55 7.50 3.68 6.45
CA CYS A 55 7.51 2.41 5.71
C CYS A 55 7.75 2.67 4.22
N ARG A 56 9.03 2.81 3.85
CA ARG A 56 9.47 3.20 2.50
C ARG A 56 10.27 2.13 1.77
N ASP A 57 10.87 1.18 2.50
CA ASP A 57 11.84 0.26 1.93
C ASP A 57 11.16 -1.02 1.41
N VAL A 58 11.68 -1.56 0.31
CA VAL A 58 11.28 -2.88 -0.19
C VAL A 58 11.50 -3.94 0.89
N GLY A 59 10.55 -4.86 1.04
CA GLY A 59 10.51 -5.87 2.09
C GLY A 59 9.80 -5.41 3.38
N THR A 60 9.44 -4.12 3.50
CA THR A 60 8.70 -3.62 4.66
C THR A 60 7.29 -4.20 4.69
N ARG A 61 6.91 -4.78 5.84
CA ARG A 61 5.53 -5.21 6.09
C ARG A 61 4.67 -4.03 6.53
N VAL A 62 3.55 -3.87 5.85
CA VAL A 62 2.60 -2.78 6.07
C VAL A 62 1.18 -3.32 6.19
N SER A 63 0.31 -2.56 6.82
CA SER A 63 -1.13 -2.74 6.75
C SER A 63 -1.72 -1.68 5.82
N LEU A 64 -2.39 -2.15 4.76
CA LEU A 64 -3.04 -1.35 3.74
C LEU A 64 -4.51 -1.13 4.10
N SER A 65 -4.96 0.11 4.00
CA SER A 65 -6.38 0.49 4.13
C SER A 65 -6.71 1.58 3.13
N TRP A 66 -7.98 1.78 2.84
CA TRP A 66 -8.49 2.87 1.99
C TRP A 66 -9.74 3.44 2.66
N ASP A 67 -10.18 4.61 2.19
CA ASP A 67 -11.50 5.12 2.54
C ASP A 67 -12.54 4.35 1.71
N GLU A 68 -13.61 3.89 2.34
CA GLU A 68 -14.65 3.13 1.63
C GLU A 68 -15.36 3.99 0.57
N SER A 69 -15.34 5.32 0.69
CA SER A 69 -15.88 6.23 -0.33
C SER A 69 -15.05 6.29 -1.62
N ASP A 70 -13.79 5.84 -1.59
CA ASP A 70 -12.92 5.77 -2.78
C ASP A 70 -13.10 4.44 -3.56
N VAL A 71 -13.93 3.52 -3.05
CA VAL A 71 -14.13 2.21 -3.68
C VAL A 71 -15.12 2.32 -4.83
N HIS A 72 -14.68 1.90 -6.01
CA HIS A 72 -15.52 1.79 -7.20
C HIS A 72 -15.70 0.31 -7.56
N LEU A 73 -16.92 -0.20 -7.43
CA LEU A 73 -17.24 -1.57 -7.83
C LEU A 73 -17.23 -1.68 -9.35
N LEU A 74 -16.49 -2.66 -9.87
CA LEU A 74 -16.57 -3.05 -11.27
C LEU A 74 -17.89 -3.79 -11.48
N ALA A 75 -18.69 -3.35 -12.46
CA ALA A 75 -19.89 -4.06 -12.87
C ALA A 75 -19.50 -5.40 -13.52
N ALA A 76 -20.32 -6.43 -13.27
CA ALA A 76 -20.14 -7.79 -13.79
C ALA A 76 -20.46 -7.90 -15.28
#